data_AF-A0A0D0A3S3-F1
#
_entry.id   AF-A0A0D0A3S3-F1
#
_cell.length_a   1.000
_cell.length_b   1.000
_cell.length_c   1.000
_cell.angle_alpha   90.00
_cell.angle_beta   90.00
_cell.angle_gamma   90.00
#
_symmetry.space_group_name_H-M   'P 1'
#
loop_
_entity.id
_entity.type
_entity.pdbx_description
1 polymer ?
#
loop_
_entity_poly.entity_id
_entity_poly.type
_entity_poly.pdbx_seq_one_letter_code
_entity_poly.pdbx_strand_id
1 'polypeptide(L)'
;MDGDLYLQILKDELQQTLEYYGLNLSDTIFQQDNDPKHTCKKHQGDWLEEQDFGTMVWPAQSPDLNPIEHLWGCLKRRLATHENLLNGIHELWERVQVE
;
A
#
# COMPACT_ATOMS: atom_id res chain seq x y z
N MET A 1 13.11 3.61 -0.05
CA MET A 1 12.48 2.73 -1.05
C MET A 1 12.62 3.40 -2.40
N ASP A 2 13.10 2.68 -3.40
CA ASP A 2 13.19 3.12 -4.79
C ASP A 2 12.16 2.36 -5.66
N GLY A 3 12.17 2.63 -6.97
CA GLY A 3 11.21 2.02 -7.90
C GLY A 3 11.39 0.51 -8.10
N ASP A 4 12.63 0.00 -7.97
CA ASP A 4 12.93 -1.42 -8.09
C ASP A 4 12.41 -2.20 -6.88
N LEU A 5 12.68 -1.70 -5.66
CA LEU A 5 12.14 -2.28 -4.44
C LEU A 5 10.61 -2.21 -4.41
N TYR A 6 10.03 -1.12 -4.92
CA TYR A 6 8.57 -1.01 -5.02
C TYR A 6 7.98 -2.07 -5.97
N LEU A 7 8.57 -2.24 -7.16
CA LEU A 7 8.12 -3.29 -8.09
C LEU A 7 8.24 -4.69 -7.48
N GLN A 8 9.32 -4.95 -6.74
CA GLN A 8 9.50 -6.22 -6.04
C GLN A 8 8.37 -6.45 -5.02
N ILE A 9 8.04 -5.45 -4.21
CA ILE A 9 6.92 -5.54 -3.25
C ILE A 9 5.60 -5.81 -3.97
N LEU A 10 5.34 -5.18 -5.12
CA LEU A 10 4.12 -5.46 -5.88
C LEU A 10 4.09 -6.92 -6.37
N LYS A 11 5.21 -7.44 -6.90
CA LYS A 11 5.27 -8.84 -7.37
C LYS A 11 5.10 -9.84 -6.23
N ASP A 12 5.73 -9.57 -5.09
CA ASP A 12 5.74 -10.48 -3.95
C ASP A 12 4.43 -10.39 -3.16
N GLU A 13 4.01 -9.19 -2.74
CA GLU A 13 2.93 -9.00 -1.75
C GLU A 13 1.55 -8.80 -2.39
N LEU A 14 1.45 -8.06 -3.51
CA LEU A 14 0.15 -7.79 -4.12
C LEU A 14 -0.45 -9.08 -4.69
N GLN A 15 0.33 -9.91 -5.37
CA GLN A 15 -0.14 -11.18 -5.91
C GLN A 15 -0.65 -12.11 -4.79
N GLN A 16 0.13 -12.26 -3.71
CA GLN A 16 -0.28 -13.03 -2.54
C GLN A 16 -1.55 -12.48 -1.89
N THR A 17 -1.70 -11.16 -1.84
CA THR A 17 -2.89 -10.49 -1.28
C THR A 17 -4.12 -10.78 -2.14
N LEU A 18 -4.02 -10.66 -3.45
CA LEU A 18 -5.11 -10.92 -4.39
C LEU A 18 -5.60 -12.38 -4.28
N GLU A 19 -4.67 -13.33 -4.20
CA GLU A 19 -4.96 -14.75 -4.00
C GLU A 19 -5.59 -15.03 -2.62
N TYR A 20 -5.02 -14.48 -1.55
CA TYR A 20 -5.49 -14.68 -0.18
C TYR A 20 -6.95 -14.23 -0.01
N TYR A 21 -7.31 -13.08 -0.58
CA TYR A 21 -8.67 -12.56 -0.53
C TYR A 21 -9.59 -13.12 -1.64
N GLY A 22 -9.08 -13.98 -2.53
CA GLY A 22 -9.85 -14.57 -3.62
C GLY A 22 -10.43 -13.54 -4.58
N LEU A 23 -9.71 -12.44 -4.82
CA LEU A 23 -10.19 -11.34 -5.65
C LEU A 23 -10.17 -11.74 -7.13
N ASN A 24 -11.26 -11.47 -7.83
CA ASN A 24 -11.28 -11.59 -9.28
C ASN A 24 -10.47 -10.44 -9.88
N LEU A 25 -9.36 -10.76 -10.54
CA LEU A 25 -8.46 -9.77 -11.14
C LEU A 25 -9.20 -8.84 -12.12
N SER A 26 -10.08 -9.41 -12.95
CA SER A 26 -10.82 -8.65 -13.96
C SER A 26 -11.80 -7.62 -13.39
N ASP A 27 -12.25 -7.81 -12.14
CA ASP A 27 -13.13 -6.87 -11.42
C ASP A 27 -12.34 -5.99 -10.44
N THR A 28 -11.03 -6.19 -10.32
CA THR A 28 -10.17 -5.49 -9.37
C THR A 28 -9.63 -4.20 -9.96
N ILE A 29 -9.65 -3.14 -9.15
CA ILE A 29 -9.01 -1.86 -9.46
C ILE A 29 -7.89 -1.61 -8.45
N PHE A 30 -6.66 -1.60 -8.93
CA PHE A 30 -5.49 -1.23 -8.17
C PHE A 30 -5.38 0.30 -8.05
N GLN A 31 -5.17 0.79 -6.85
CA GLN A 31 -5.06 2.22 -6.53
C GLN A 31 -3.67 2.51 -5.94
N GLN A 32 -2.97 3.49 -6.50
CA GLN A 32 -1.73 4.04 -5.98
C GLN A 32 -1.68 5.54 -6.23
N ASP A 33 -0.87 6.28 -5.47
CA ASP A 33 -0.64 7.70 -5.74
C ASP A 33 0.34 7.93 -6.90
N ASN A 34 0.55 9.20 -7.27
CA ASN A 34 1.46 9.59 -8.35
C ASN A 34 2.89 9.88 -7.87
N ASP A 35 3.37 9.27 -6.78
CA ASP A 35 4.79 9.38 -6.41
C ASP A 35 5.65 8.94 -7.61
N PRO A 36 6.74 9.66 -7.97
CA PRO A 36 7.61 9.30 -9.09
C PRO A 36 8.09 7.84 -9.07
N LYS A 37 8.21 7.23 -7.88
CA LYS A 37 8.60 5.83 -7.73
C LYS A 37 7.47 4.84 -8.03
N HIS A 38 6.22 5.27 -8.19
CA HIS A 38 5.05 4.45 -8.54
C HIS A 38 4.64 4.61 -10.00
N THR A 39 5.01 5.74 -10.62
CA THR A 39 4.67 6.08 -12.02
C THR A 39 5.85 5.91 -12.97
N CYS A 40 6.98 5.36 -12.52
CA CYS A 40 8.15 5.26 -13.36
C CYS A 40 7.95 4.15 -14.40
N LYS A 41 7.84 4.54 -15.67
CA LYS A 41 7.65 3.59 -16.78
C LYS A 41 8.69 2.47 -16.82
N LYS A 42 9.96 2.82 -16.56
CA LYS A 42 11.07 1.85 -16.55
C LYS A 42 10.87 0.70 -15.56
N HIS A 43 10.16 0.94 -14.46
CA HIS A 43 10.04 -0.01 -13.36
C HIS A 43 8.63 -0.57 -13.20
N GLN A 44 7.57 0.26 -13.27
CA GLN A 44 6.19 -0.18 -12.99
C GLN A 44 5.25 -0.15 -14.18
N GLY A 45 5.46 0.76 -15.15
CA GLY A 45 4.49 1.01 -16.21
C GLY A 45 4.14 -0.25 -16.99
N ASP A 46 5.16 -0.90 -17.55
CA ASP A 46 4.98 -2.10 -18.37
C ASP A 46 4.38 -3.25 -17.56
N TRP A 47 4.84 -3.45 -16.31
CA TRP A 47 4.32 -4.53 -15.46
C TRP A 47 2.85 -4.34 -15.10
N LEU A 48 2.43 -3.12 -14.74
CA LEU A 48 1.04 -2.81 -14.42
C LEU A 48 0.11 -2.94 -15.64
N GLU A 49 0.60 -2.60 -16.84
CA GLU A 49 -0.15 -2.79 -18.10
C GLU A 49 -0.33 -4.26 -18.48
N GLU A 50 0.57 -5.15 -18.02
CA GLU A 50 0.49 -6.60 -18.21
C GLU A 50 -0.44 -7.32 -17.23
N GLN A 51 -0.95 -6.64 -16.18
CA GLN A 51 -1.82 -7.27 -15.20
C GLN A 51 -3.28 -7.32 -15.67
N ASP A 52 -4.02 -8.34 -15.22
CA ASP A 52 -5.44 -8.51 -15.54
C ASP A 52 -6.37 -7.54 -14.76
N PHE A 53 -5.83 -6.80 -13.79
CA PHE A 53 -6.56 -5.79 -13.03
C PHE A 53 -6.37 -4.39 -13.61
N GLY A 54 -7.37 -3.51 -13.42
CA GLY A 54 -7.26 -2.11 -13.84
C GLY A 54 -6.42 -1.29 -12.86
N THR A 55 -5.68 -0.29 -13.34
CA THR A 55 -5.04 0.72 -12.47
C THR A 55 -5.84 2.03 -12.49
N MET A 56 -6.19 2.57 -11.32
CA MET A 56 -6.94 3.82 -11.19
C MET A 56 -6.08 5.03 -11.54
N VAL A 57 -6.62 5.96 -12.32
CA VAL A 57 -6.00 7.27 -12.52
C VAL A 57 -6.15 8.10 -11.25
N TRP A 58 -5.03 8.48 -10.65
CA TRP A 58 -5.02 9.23 -9.39
C TRP A 58 -4.85 10.73 -9.63
N PRO A 59 -5.67 11.60 -9.00
CA PRO A 59 -5.43 13.05 -9.03
C PRO A 59 -4.23 13.43 -8.15
N ALA A 60 -3.42 14.40 -8.63
CA ALA A 60 -2.28 14.89 -7.87
C ALA A 60 -2.73 15.53 -6.54
N GLN A 61 -1.90 15.43 -5.50
CA GLN A 61 -2.10 16.08 -4.20
C GLN A 61 -3.46 15.80 -3.54
N SER A 62 -4.01 14.60 -3.73
CA SER A 62 -5.32 14.21 -3.20
C SER A 62 -5.23 13.12 -2.13
N PRO A 63 -4.54 13.34 -1.00
CA PRO A 63 -4.44 12.34 0.07
C PRO A 63 -5.81 12.08 0.74
N ASP A 64 -6.71 13.05 0.70
CA ASP A 64 -8.08 12.97 1.22
C ASP A 64 -8.94 11.91 0.50
N LEU A 65 -8.62 11.63 -0.76
CA LEU A 65 -9.29 10.59 -1.54
C LEU A 65 -8.75 9.18 -1.24
N ASN A 66 -7.59 9.05 -0.60
CA ASN A 66 -6.94 7.76 -0.36
C ASN A 66 -7.49 7.09 0.91
N PRO A 67 -8.25 5.97 0.81
CA PRO A 67 -8.84 5.34 1.99
C PRO A 67 -7.81 4.85 3.01
N ILE A 68 -6.58 4.54 2.57
CA ILE A 68 -5.51 4.08 3.47
C ILE A 68 -5.09 5.16 4.47
N GLU A 69 -5.21 6.44 4.12
CA GLU A 69 -4.89 7.55 5.04
C GLU A 69 -5.84 7.57 6.23
N HIS A 70 -7.10 7.23 6.00
CA HIS A 70 -8.07 7.10 7.07
C HIS A 70 -7.75 5.88 7.96
N LEU A 71 -7.35 4.75 7.37
CA LEU A 71 -6.92 3.57 8.12
C LEU A 71 -5.69 3.88 8.99
N TRP A 72 -4.68 4.57 8.45
CA TRP A 72 -3.52 5.04 9.22
C TRP A 72 -3.93 5.98 10.35
N GLY A 73 -4.91 6.86 10.12
CA GLY A 73 -5.51 7.70 11.16
C GLY A 73 -6.10 6.88 12.31
N CYS A 74 -6.88 5.86 12.01
CA CYS A 74 -7.45 4.94 12.99
C CYS A 74 -6.36 4.17 13.76
N LEU A 75 -5.38 3.61 13.05
CA LEU A 75 -4.26 2.89 13.67
C LEU A 75 -3.49 3.78 14.65
N LYS A 76 -3.14 5.00 14.25
CA LYS A 76 -2.45 5.96 15.13
C LYS A 76 -3.25 6.29 16.38
N ARG A 77 -4.58 6.45 16.28
CA ARG A 77 -5.44 6.71 17.45
C ARG A 77 -5.43 5.53 18.42
N ARG A 78 -5.51 4.30 17.91
CA ARG A 78 -5.43 3.09 18.74
C ARG A 78 -4.08 2.97 19.41
N LEU A 79 -3.00 3.18 18.67
CA LEU A 79 -1.64 3.19 19.20
C LEU A 79 -1.47 4.25 20.31
N ALA A 80 -2.13 5.41 20.19
CA ALA A 80 -2.10 6.47 21.19
C ALA A 80 -2.88 6.17 22.48
N THR A 81 -3.72 5.13 22.53
CA THR A 81 -4.43 4.74 23.77
C THR A 81 -3.55 3.97 24.74
N HIS A 82 -2.36 3.57 24.31
CA HIS A 82 -1.47 2.78 25.13
C HIS A 82 -0.67 3.65 26.10
N GLU A 83 -0.65 3.24 27.36
CA GLU A 83 -0.01 4.01 28.44
C GLU A 83 1.53 4.02 28.34
N ASN A 84 2.12 3.00 27.71
CA ASN A 84 3.57 2.87 27.58
C ASN A 84 4.08 3.55 26.31
N LEU A 85 5.09 4.40 26.47
CA LEU A 85 5.84 4.96 25.36
C LEU A 85 6.61 3.85 24.63
N LEU A 86 6.56 3.90 23.30
CA LEU A 86 7.31 3.00 22.44
C LEU A 86 8.81 3.30 22.57
N ASN A 87 9.61 2.30 22.94
CA ASN A 87 11.05 2.46 23.15
C ASN A 87 11.90 2.09 21.91
N GLY A 88 11.26 1.83 20.76
CA GLY A 88 11.98 1.57 19.52
C GLY A 88 11.12 0.98 18.40
N ILE A 89 11.75 0.76 17.24
CA ILE A 89 11.10 0.25 16.03
C ILE A 89 10.55 -1.18 16.21
N HIS A 90 11.21 -2.02 17.01
CA HIS A 90 10.76 -3.39 17.27
C HIS A 90 9.46 -3.42 18.08
N GLU A 91 9.37 -2.62 19.13
CA GLU A 91 8.14 -2.52 19.94
C GLU A 91 6.99 -1.92 19.11
N LEU A 92 7.28 -0.91 18.28
CA LEU A 92 6.28 -0.38 17.35
C LEU A 92 5.79 -1.46 16.38
N TRP A 93 6.70 -2.28 15.84
CA TRP A 93 6.34 -3.37 14.94
C TRP A 93 5.42 -4.38 15.63
N GLU A 94 5.82 -4.90 16.79
CA GLU A 94 5.01 -5.87 17.55
C GLU A 94 3.63 -5.31 17.89
N ARG A 95 3.56 -4.02 18.23
CA ARG A 95 2.29 -3.38 18.59
C ARG A 95 1.36 -3.22 17.40
N VAL A 96 1.88 -2.79 16.25
CA VAL A 96 1.08 -2.66 15.02
C VAL A 96 0.48 -3.99 14.58
N GLN A 97 1.16 -5.12 14.83
CA GLN A 97 0.66 -6.45 14.47
C GLN A 97 -0.57 -6.90 15.28
N VAL A 98 -0.79 -6.32 16.47
CA VAL A 98 -1.88 -6.71 17.38
C VAL A 98 -2.97 -5.63 17.51
N GLU A 99 -2.86 -4.54 16.77
CA GLU A 99 -3.95 -3.59 16.59
C GLU A 99 -4.98 -4.13 15.59
#